data_AF-A0A8H7KSG6-F1
#
_entry.id   AF-A0A8H7KSG6-F1
#
_cell.length_a   1.000
_cell.length_b   1.000
_cell.length_c   1.000
_cell.angle_alpha   90.00
_cell.angle_beta   90.00
_cell.angle_gamma   90.00
#
_symmetry.space_group_name_H-M   'P 1'
#
loop_
_entity.id
_entity.type
_entity.pdbx_description
1 polymer ?
#
loop_
_entity_poly.entity_id
_entity_poly.type
_entity_poly.pdbx_seq_one_letter_code
_entity_poly.pdbx_strand_id
1 'polypeptide(L)'
;MKSVSTTLLALASLASGVHAHIGPFVKGVYALNGTTKDVENCNSADIVAPLFMLNFDEYWLHGSGNVSKFPPLEDEYLEVYVSLLSSIDCT
;
A
#
# COMPACT_ATOMS: atom_id res chain seq x y z
N MET A 1 -4.57 26.81 -35.98
CA MET A 1 -4.97 25.39 -35.90
C MET A 1 -3.93 24.68 -35.04
N LYS A 2 -4.25 24.30 -33.80
CA LYS A 2 -3.30 23.53 -32.96
C LYS A 2 -3.25 22.11 -33.53
N SER A 3 -2.05 21.65 -33.90
CA SER A 3 -1.85 20.34 -34.51
C SER A 3 -2.34 19.25 -33.56
N VAL A 4 -3.21 18.36 -34.04
CA VAL A 4 -3.73 17.20 -33.28
C VAL A 4 -2.56 16.37 -32.72
N SER A 5 -1.43 16.32 -33.43
CA SER A 5 -0.20 15.66 -33.00
C SER A 5 0.42 16.29 -31.74
N THR A 6 0.42 17.61 -31.61
CA THR A 6 0.94 18.30 -30.42
C THR A 6 0.08 18.01 -29.19
N THR A 7 -1.24 17.93 -29.37
CA THR A 7 -2.16 17.55 -28.29
C THR A 7 -1.93 16.11 -27.85
N LEU A 8 -1.78 15.16 -28.78
CA LEU A 8 -1.50 13.75 -28.45
C LEU A 8 -0.17 13.55 -27.71
N LEU A 9 0.91 14.22 -28.14
CA LEU A 9 2.19 14.16 -27.41
C LEU A 9 2.08 14.74 -26.00
N ALA A 10 1.33 15.82 -25.81
CA ALA A 10 1.09 16.41 -24.49
C ALA A 10 0.27 15.48 -23.57
N LEU A 11 -0.72 14.76 -24.09
CA LEU A 11 -1.45 13.76 -23.29
C LEU A 11 -0.59 12.53 -22.98
N ALA A 12 0.18 12.02 -23.95
CA ALA A 12 1.04 10.86 -23.74
C ALA A 12 2.14 11.12 -22.69
N SER A 13 2.72 12.32 -22.69
CA SER A 13 3.71 12.72 -21.68
C SER A 13 3.12 12.86 -20.27
N LEU A 14 1.85 13.25 -20.15
CA LEU A 14 1.16 13.27 -18.86
C LEU A 14 0.81 11.85 -18.38
N ALA A 15 0.44 10.97 -19.30
CA ALA A 15 0.15 9.57 -19.00
C ALA A 15 1.39 8.75 -18.58
N SER A 16 2.60 9.13 -19.02
CA SER A 16 3.83 8.45 -18.57
C SER A 16 4.25 8.77 -17.14
N GLY A 17 3.65 9.78 -16.50
CA GLY A 17 4.00 10.21 -15.14
C GLY A 17 3.23 9.53 -14.02
N VAL A 18 2.19 8.73 -14.32
CA VAL A 18 1.36 8.11 -13.29
C VAL A 18 1.97 6.80 -12.79
N HIS A 19 2.65 6.86 -11.64
CA HIS A 19 3.05 5.68 -10.86
C HIS A 19 1.94 5.31 -9.88
N ALA A 20 0.97 4.50 -10.34
CA ALA A 20 -0.12 4.03 -9.50
C ALA A 20 0.35 2.87 -8.60
N HIS A 21 0.68 3.18 -7.35
CA HIS A 21 0.99 2.20 -6.32
C HIS A 21 -0.17 2.09 -5.34
N ILE A 22 -0.50 0.87 -4.93
CA ILE A 22 -1.65 0.57 -4.08
C ILE A 22 -1.13 -0.14 -2.84
N GLY A 23 -1.68 0.22 -1.68
CA GLY A 23 -1.40 -0.42 -0.41
C GLY A 23 -2.64 -0.42 0.48
N PRO A 24 -2.70 -1.29 1.50
CA PRO A 24 -3.82 -1.37 2.42
C PRO A 24 -3.75 -0.27 3.49
N PHE A 25 -4.51 0.81 3.30
CA PHE A 25 -4.68 1.88 4.31
C PHE A 25 -5.89 1.60 5.20
N VAL A 26 -5.75 0.61 6.09
CA VAL A 26 -6.81 0.17 7.02
C VAL A 26 -6.24 0.01 8.43
N LYS A 27 -7.10 0.06 9.45
CA LYS A 27 -6.70 -0.26 10.82
C LYS A 27 -6.13 -1.67 10.90
N GLY A 28 -5.13 -1.87 11.76
CA GLY A 28 -4.44 -3.15 11.88
C GLY A 28 -3.34 -3.40 10.83
N VAL A 29 -3.03 -2.43 9.97
CA VAL A 29 -1.85 -2.50 9.09
C VAL A 29 -0.61 -1.94 9.77
N TYR A 30 0.55 -2.53 9.47
CA TYR A 30 1.84 -2.00 9.89
C TYR A 30 2.13 -0.66 9.21
N ALA A 31 2.77 0.25 9.94
CA ALA A 31 3.19 1.58 9.48
C ALA A 31 2.09 2.45 8.87
N LEU A 32 0.84 2.35 9.35
CA LEU A 32 -0.31 3.13 8.84
C LEU A 32 0.00 4.63 8.74
N ASN A 33 0.77 5.15 9.71
CA ASN A 33 1.19 6.56 9.79
C ASN A 33 2.65 6.78 9.36
N GLY A 34 3.24 5.82 8.64
CA GLY A 34 4.62 5.82 8.19
C GLY A 34 5.60 5.16 9.18
N THR A 35 6.87 5.20 8.80
CA THR A 35 7.97 4.48 9.48
C THR A 35 8.95 5.41 10.19
N THR A 36 8.53 6.64 10.46
CA THR A 36 9.29 7.60 11.26
C THR A 36 8.68 7.72 12.64
N LYS A 37 9.48 7.42 13.67
CA LYS A 37 9.02 7.48 15.06
C LYS A 37 8.59 8.90 15.42
N ASP A 38 7.48 9.02 16.15
CA ASP A 38 6.91 10.28 16.64
C ASP A 38 6.49 11.28 15.53
N VAL A 39 6.36 10.81 14.28
CA VAL A 39 5.89 11.60 13.14
C VAL A 39 4.68 10.91 12.51
N GLU A 40 3.56 11.63 12.48
CA GLU A 40 2.36 11.17 11.80
C GLU A 40 2.41 11.56 10.31
N ASN A 41 2.52 10.57 9.43
CA ASN A 41 2.51 10.76 7.99
C ASN A 41 1.35 10.00 7.34
N CYS A 42 0.20 10.66 7.23
CA CYS A 42 -0.99 10.12 6.57
C CYS A 42 -0.84 9.96 5.05
N ASN A 43 0.28 10.38 4.47
CA ASN A 43 0.61 10.26 3.05
C ASN A 43 1.94 9.48 2.87
N SER A 44 2.20 8.51 3.74
CA SER A 44 3.42 7.72 3.65
C SER A 44 3.44 6.85 2.38
N ALA A 45 4.59 6.85 1.70
CA ALA A 45 4.85 5.97 0.57
C ALA A 45 5.34 4.57 1.00
N ASP A 46 5.59 4.36 2.30
CA ASP A 46 6.28 3.17 2.81
C ASP A 46 5.50 1.87 2.55
N ILE A 47 4.16 1.90 2.68
CA ILE A 47 3.28 0.72 2.51
C ILE A 47 2.99 0.44 1.01
N VAL A 48 3.19 1.41 0.13
CA VAL A 48 2.83 1.30 -1.29
C VAL A 48 4.04 0.98 -2.17
N ALA A 49 5.27 0.99 -1.63
CA ALA A 49 6.45 0.73 -2.43
C ALA A 49 6.44 -0.72 -2.95
N PRO A 50 6.69 -0.94 -4.26
CA PRO A 50 6.60 -2.27 -4.82
C PRO A 50 7.76 -3.15 -4.32
N LEU A 51 7.45 -4.39 -3.95
CA LEU A 51 8.42 -5.37 -3.48
C LEU A 51 8.79 -6.32 -4.64
N PHE A 52 10.02 -6.22 -5.16
CA PHE A 52 10.48 -7.02 -6.30
C PHE A 52 11.98 -7.32 -6.20
N MET A 53 12.38 -8.56 -6.52
CA MET A 53 13.78 -9.02 -6.45
C MET A 53 14.46 -8.77 -5.08
N LEU A 54 13.75 -9.07 -4.00
CA LEU A 54 14.21 -8.88 -2.62
C LEU A 54 14.42 -10.23 -1.91
N ASN A 55 15.26 -10.25 -0.88
CA ASN A 55 15.39 -11.38 0.03
C ASN A 55 14.16 -11.49 0.95
N PHE A 56 14.02 -12.63 1.65
CA PHE A 56 12.85 -12.91 2.48
C PHE A 56 12.57 -11.82 3.50
N ASP A 57 13.56 -11.41 4.28
CA ASP A 57 13.47 -10.38 5.32
C ASP A 57 13.14 -8.99 4.78
N GLU A 58 13.42 -8.74 3.51
CA GLU A 58 13.14 -7.47 2.84
C GLU A 58 11.71 -7.39 2.30
N TYR A 59 11.13 -8.49 1.78
CA TYR A 59 9.73 -8.44 1.35
C TYR A 59 8.75 -8.86 2.45
N TRP A 60 9.16 -9.71 3.38
CA TRP A 60 8.31 -10.21 4.44
C TRP A 60 7.86 -9.07 5.35
N LEU A 61 6.54 -8.92 5.51
CA LEU A 61 5.92 -7.79 6.18
C LEU A 61 6.48 -6.43 5.73
N HIS A 62 6.85 -6.34 4.45
CA HIS A 62 7.36 -5.11 3.86
C HIS A 62 8.61 -4.58 4.62
N GLY A 63 9.52 -5.49 5.01
CA GLY A 63 10.72 -5.15 5.79
C GLY A 63 11.61 -4.10 5.13
N SER A 64 11.62 -4.06 3.79
CA SER A 64 12.15 -2.96 2.99
C SER A 64 11.37 -1.68 3.31
N GLY A 65 12.05 -0.68 3.87
CA GLY A 65 11.41 0.55 4.35
C GLY A 65 11.04 0.53 5.83
N ASN A 66 11.43 -0.50 6.61
CA ASN A 66 11.17 -0.63 8.05
C ASN A 66 9.71 -0.87 8.46
N VAL A 67 8.78 -1.12 7.54
CA VAL A 67 7.33 -1.27 7.87
C VAL A 67 7.11 -2.33 8.95
N SER A 68 7.80 -3.46 8.88
CA SER A 68 7.73 -4.55 9.87
C SER A 68 8.10 -4.15 11.31
N LYS A 69 8.74 -3.00 11.52
CA LYS A 69 9.12 -2.47 12.84
C LYS A 69 8.06 -1.55 13.46
N PHE A 70 7.01 -1.21 12.72
CA PHE A 70 5.93 -0.32 13.15
C PHE A 70 4.62 -1.11 13.19
N PRO A 71 4.40 -1.93 14.23
CA PRO A 71 3.16 -2.68 14.36
C PRO A 71 1.97 -1.72 14.57
N PRO A 72 0.74 -2.19 14.28
CA PRO A 72 -0.48 -1.48 14.66
C PRO A 72 -0.55 -1.27 16.17
N LEU A 73 -1.37 -0.31 16.59
CA LEU A 73 -1.71 -0.15 18.01
C LEU A 73 -2.48 -1.39 18.51
N GLU A 74 -2.34 -1.70 19.81
CA GLU A 74 -2.89 -2.94 20.40
C GLU A 74 -4.42 -3.08 20.24
N ASP A 75 -5.13 -1.97 20.10
CA ASP A 75 -6.58 -1.88 19.94
C ASP A 75 -7.03 -1.64 18.49
N GLU A 76 -6.11 -1.66 17.51
CA GLU A 76 -6.42 -1.49 16.09
C GLU A 76 -6.33 -2.81 15.32
N TYR A 77 -7.48 -3.26 14.82
CA TYR A 77 -7.59 -4.47 14.02
C TYR A 77 -8.54 -4.27 12.83
N LEU A 78 -8.30 -5.04 11.76
CA LEU A 78 -9.22 -5.14 10.63
C LEU A 78 -10.33 -6.13 10.98
N GLU A 79 -11.55 -5.64 11.16
CA GLU A 79 -12.72 -6.50 11.36
C GLU A 79 -13.12 -7.18 10.05
N VAL A 80 -13.16 -8.51 10.07
CA VAL A 80 -13.67 -9.33 8.97
C VAL A 80 -14.92 -10.04 9.46
N TYR A 81 -16.07 -9.66 8.91
CA TYR A 81 -17.34 -10.32 9.25
C TYR A 81 -17.49 -11.61 8.45
N VAL A 82 -17.76 -12.70 9.16
CA VAL A 82 -18.19 -13.94 8.52
C VAL A 82 -19.64 -13.76 8.09
N SER A 83 -19.89 -13.61 6.79
CA SER A 83 -21.24 -13.85 6.28
C SER A 83 -21.55 -15.33 6.48
N LEU A 84 -22.64 -15.66 7.17
CA LEU A 84 -23.10 -17.01 7.54
C LEU A 84 -23.50 -17.91 6.35
N LEU A 85 -22.70 -17.94 5.27
CA LEU A 85 -22.87 -18.83 4.13
C LEU A 85 -21.52 -19.44 3.72
N SER A 86 -20.89 -20.14 4.65
CA SER A 86 -20.10 -21.31 4.30
C SER A 86 -20.12 -22.26 5.49
N SER A 87 -21.09 -23.17 5.47
CA SER A 87 -21.02 -24.42 6.20
C SER A 87 -19.74 -25.17 5.79
N ILE A 88 -18.67 -24.88 6.52
CA ILE A 88 -17.55 -25.80 6.72
C ILE A 88 -17.55 -26.05 8.22
N ASP A 89 -18.49 -26.89 8.64
CA ASP A 89 -18.31 -27.68 9.84
C ASP A 89 -17.17 -28.66 9.52
N CYS A 90 -16.01 -28.43 10.11
CA CYS A 90 -15.03 -29.50 10.27
C CYS A 90 -15.55 -30.45 11.36
N THR A 91 -16.32 -31.45 10.95
CA THR A 91 -16.53 -32.70 11.71
C THR A 91 -16.01 -33.86 10.88
#